data_AF-A0A535J2N6-F1
#
_entry.id   AF-A0A535J2N6-F1
#
_cell.length_a   1.000
_cell.length_b   1.000
_cell.length_c   1.000
_cell.angle_alpha   90.00
_cell.angle_beta   90.00
_cell.angle_gamma   90.00
#
_symmetry.space_group_name_H-M   'P 1'
#
loop_
_entity.id
_entity.type
_entity.pdbx_description
1 polymer ?
#
loop_
_entity_poly.entity_id
_entity_poly.type
_entity_poly.pdbx_seq_one_letter_code
_entity_poly.pdbx_strand_id
1 'polypeptide(L)' 'MTASTKVEGRRKTKVGRVVSDKMDKTIVVSVERLARHPLYKRVVRLT' A
#
# COMPACT_ATOMS: atom_id res chain seq x y z
N MET A 1 20.54 -11.11 -33.06
CA MET A 1 19.21 -11.21 -32.43
C MET A 1 19.40 -10.87 -30.96
N THR A 2 19.08 -9.64 -30.56
CA THR A 2 19.41 -9.12 -29.22
C THR A 2 18.15 -9.10 -28.38
N ALA A 3 18.10 -9.90 -27.31
CA ALA A 3 16.99 -9.92 -26.38
C ALA A 3 17.03 -8.70 -25.46
N SER A 4 15.96 -7.90 -25.45
CA SER A 4 15.78 -6.82 -24.49
C SER A 4 15.41 -7.40 -23.12
N THR A 5 16.38 -7.52 -22.22
CA THR A 5 16.15 -7.89 -20.82
C THR A 5 15.49 -6.74 -20.09
N LYS A 6 14.15 -6.74 -20.07
CA LYS A 6 13.34 -5.79 -19.31
C LYS A 6 13.53 -6.05 -17.81
N VAL A 7 14.38 -5.26 -17.17
CA VAL A 7 14.53 -5.27 -15.71
C VAL A 7 13.26 -4.66 -15.11
N GLU A 8 12.32 -5.51 -14.69
CA GLU A 8 11.11 -5.02 -14.02
C GLU A 8 11.47 -4.46 -12.64
N GLY A 9 11.15 -3.18 -12.42
CA GLY A 9 11.33 -2.55 -11.12
C GLY A 9 10.46 -3.20 -10.04
N ARG A 10 11.00 -3.38 -8.83
CA ARG A 10 10.24 -3.92 -7.69
C ARG A 10 9.10 -2.97 -7.31
N ARG A 11 7.86 -3.41 -7.54
CA ARG A 11 6.65 -2.71 -7.11
C ARG A 11 6.44 -2.88 -5.62
N LYS A 12 5.99 -1.82 -4.94
CA LYS A 12 5.62 -1.89 -3.52
C LYS A 12 4.23 -2.53 -3.41
N THR A 13 4.13 -3.65 -2.71
CA THR A 13 2.87 -4.34 -2.40
C THR A 13 2.44 -4.01 -0.97
N LYS A 14 1.12 -3.89 -0.73
CA LYS A 14 0.53 -3.64 0.59
C LYS A 14 -0.73 -4.49 0.75
N VAL A 15 -1.01 -4.92 1.98
CA VAL A 15 -2.22 -5.68 2.34
C VAL A 15 -3.09 -4.80 3.22
N GLY A 16 -4.42 -4.86 3.05
CA GLY A 16 -5.37 -4.05 3.80
C GLY A 16 -6.76 -4.69 3.84
N ARG A 17 -7.67 -4.07 4.60
CA ARG A 17 -9.06 -4.53 4.78
C ARG A 17 -10.00 -3.78 3.84
N VAL A 18 -10.93 -4.50 3.21
CA VAL A 18 -11.94 -3.90 2.34
C VAL A 18 -12.98 -3.15 3.19
N VAL A 19 -13.19 -1.87 2.88
CA VAL A 19 -14.15 -0.99 3.56
C VAL A 19 -15.42 -0.81 2.72
N SER A 20 -15.29 -0.79 1.39
CA SER A 20 -16.43 -0.63 0.49
C SER A 20 -16.19 -1.30 -0.87
N ASP A 21 -17.22 -1.98 -1.36
CA ASP A 21 -17.32 -2.61 -2.67
C ASP A 21 -18.44 -1.98 -3.52
N LYS A 22 -18.82 -0.73 -3.23
CA LYS A 22 -19.96 -0.08 -3.89
C LYS A 22 -19.65 0.46 -5.30
N MET A 23 -18.43 0.32 -5.79
CA MET A 23 -18.01 0.93 -7.05
C MET A 23 -17.88 -0.14 -8.14
N ASP A 24 -18.10 0.25 -9.40
CA ASP A 24 -17.95 -0.67 -10.51
C ASP A 24 -16.47 -1.00 -10.75
N LYS A 25 -16.09 -2.28 -10.52
CA LYS A 25 -14.75 -2.84 -10.73
C LYS A 25 -13.64 -2.24 -9.85
N THR A 26 -13.98 -1.51 -8.80
CA THR A 26 -12.99 -0.90 -7.88
C THR A 26 -13.44 -1.05 -6.43
N ILE A 27 -12.48 -1.19 -5.50
CA ILE A 27 -12.76 -1.37 -4.08
C ILE A 27 -11.96 -0.39 -3.23
N VAL A 28 -12.57 0.13 -2.16
CA VAL A 28 -11.89 0.97 -1.16
C VAL A 28 -11.29 0.07 -0.10
N VAL A 29 -9.97 0.15 0.09
CA VAL A 29 -9.21 -0.67 1.05
C VAL A 29 -8.49 0.23 2.05
N SER A 30 -8.70 0.01 3.35
CA SER A 30 -7.93 0.64 4.42
C SER A 30 -6.62 -0.10 4.63
N VAL A 31 -5.49 0.62 4.67
CA VAL A 31 -4.17 0.03 4.83
C VAL A 31 -3.56 0.53 6.14
N GLU A 32 -3.57 -0.33 7.15
CA GLU A 32 -2.97 -0.02 8.43
C GLU A 32 -1.45 0.16 8.29
N ARG A 33 -0.93 1.26 8.82
CA ARG A 33 0.51 1.47 9.01
C ARG A 33 0.80 1.98 10.41
N LEU A 34 1.92 1.53 10.96
CA LEU A 34 2.46 2.06 12.20
C LEU A 34 3.39 3.23 11.84
N ALA A 35 3.03 4.43 12.26
CA ALA A 35 3.86 5.62 12.11
C ALA A 35 4.25 6.16 13.48
N ARG A 36 5.51 6.57 13.64
CA ARG A 36 5.94 7.29 14.84
C ARG A 36 5.45 8.72 14.75
N HIS A 37 4.84 9.23 15.82
CA HIS A 37 4.51 10.65 15.89
C HIS A 37 5.81 11.47 15.92
N PRO A 38 5.97 12.50 15.09
CA PRO A 38 7.25 13.21 14.91
C PRO A 38 7.78 13.85 16.20
N LEU A 39 6.91 14.44 17.03
CA LEU A 39 7.30 15.09 18.29
C LEU A 39 7.46 14.12 19.47
N TYR A 40 6.48 13.25 19.69
CA TYR A 40 6.40 12.41 20.89
C TYR A 40 7.01 11.01 20.71
N LYS A 41 7.42 10.64 19.49
CA LYS A 41 8.01 9.33 19.11
C LYS A 41 7.16 8.09 19.46
N ARG A 42 5.95 8.28 20.00
CA ARG A 42 4.96 7.23 20.26
C ARG A 42 4.50 6.61 18.94
N VAL A 43 4.41 5.29 18.89
CA VAL A 43 3.90 4.55 17.73
C VAL A 43 2.38 4.72 17.71
N VAL A 44 1.85 5.25 16.61
CA VAL A 44 0.42 5.45 16.39
C VAL A 44 0.00 4.61 15.17
N ARG A 45 -1.18 3.98 15.27
CA ARG A 45 -1.82 3.29 14.14
C ARG A 45 -2.48 4.33 13.23
N LEU A 46 -2.12 4.35 11.96
CA LEU A 46 -2.77 5.17 10.93
C LEU A 46 -3.47 4.25 9.92
N THR A 47 -4.77 4.46 9.73
CA THR A 47 -5.63 3.66 8.84
C THR A 47 -5.80 4.29 7.47
#